data_AF-A0A7H8QUR2-F1
#
_entry.id   AF-A0A7H8QUR2-F1
#
_cell.length_a   1.000
_cell.length_b   1.000
_cell.length_c   1.000
_cell.angle_alpha   90.00
_cell.angle_beta   90.00
_cell.angle_gamma   90.00
#
_symmetry.space_group_name_H-M   'P 1'
#
loop_
_entity.id
_entity.type
_entity.pdbx_description
1 polymer ?
#
loop_
_entity_poly.entity_id
_entity_poly.type
_entity_poly.pdbx_seq_one_letter_code
_entity_poly.pdbx_strand_id
1 'polypeptide(L)'
;MQPGADVSTVEMPGAPLYSDTVKVNPSEWFPVYQSCIQYFVDVAQHAPKVQSLAALINIRLPYQQSLAPIFHYAEPTSNNSSNSEFRSATVSLIPYIRRLVVTATDTPAIMQELFGDNWFAGVGPLHSQERINYLFAAKSGGWLKTKTHYDVAPYETVPFLRPLRDPQEEELRAADARWSQWLAMEDWMVGPRSPFEEMTDAD
;
A
#
# COMPACT_ATOMS: atom_id res chain seq x y z
N MET A 1 17.57 37.19 31.56
CA MET A 1 16.21 37.18 31.00
C MET A 1 16.27 37.75 29.59
N GLN A 2 16.23 36.89 28.58
CA GLN A 2 15.60 37.16 27.28
C GLN A 2 15.41 35.81 26.56
N PRO A 3 14.26 35.58 25.89
CA PRO A 3 13.80 34.23 25.56
C PRO A 3 14.02 33.82 24.10
N GLY A 4 14.09 32.50 23.90
CA GLY A 4 13.52 31.71 22.80
C GLY A 4 13.76 32.16 21.37
N ALA A 5 14.66 31.46 20.67
CA ALA A 5 14.66 31.43 19.21
C ALA A 5 13.48 30.57 18.72
N ASP A 6 12.62 31.16 17.89
CA ASP A 6 11.53 30.49 17.18
C ASP A 6 12.09 29.41 16.23
N VAL A 7 11.66 28.17 16.43
CA VAL A 7 11.75 27.11 15.42
C VAL A 7 10.58 27.32 14.47
N SER A 8 10.88 27.84 13.28
CA SER A 8 9.93 27.88 12.18
C SER A 8 9.57 26.46 11.75
N THR A 9 8.37 26.03 12.09
CA THR A 9 7.70 24.85 11.53
C THR A 9 7.52 25.09 10.03
N VAL A 10 8.22 24.31 9.21
CA VAL A 10 7.98 24.25 7.78
C VAL A 10 6.67 23.48 7.58
N GLU A 11 5.57 24.22 7.39
CA GLU A 11 4.30 23.65 6.98
C GLU A 11 4.44 23.06 5.56
N MET A 12 4.20 21.75 5.45
CA MET A 12 4.07 21.07 4.17
C MET A 12 2.67 21.39 3.59
N PRO A 13 2.58 22.00 2.41
CA PRO A 13 1.28 22.31 1.81
C PRO A 13 0.63 21.02 1.30
N GLY A 14 -0.54 20.68 1.85
CA GLY A 14 -1.44 19.68 1.28
C GLY A 14 -1.47 18.31 1.97
N ALA A 15 -1.51 18.25 3.30
CA ALA A 15 -1.93 17.03 4.00
C ALA A 15 -3.45 16.82 3.79
N PRO A 16 -3.91 15.81 3.04
CA PRO A 16 -5.32 15.47 3.01
C PRO A 16 -5.72 14.95 4.38
N LEU A 17 -6.91 15.37 4.80
CA LEU A 17 -7.58 14.89 6.00
C LEU A 17 -7.67 13.36 5.94
N TYR A 18 -6.97 12.69 6.85
CA TYR A 18 -6.90 11.23 6.99
C TYR A 18 -8.20 10.60 7.53
N SER A 19 -9.34 11.29 7.41
CA SER A 19 -10.66 10.86 7.88
C SER A 19 -11.52 10.44 6.70
N ASP A 20 -11.99 9.20 6.76
CA ASP A 20 -12.66 8.45 5.71
C ASP A 20 -11.77 8.20 4.49
N THR A 21 -11.91 7.02 3.90
CA THR A 21 -11.54 6.84 2.50
C THR A 21 -12.16 8.02 1.77
N VAL A 22 -11.34 9.00 1.35
CA VAL A 22 -11.74 9.98 0.33
C VAL A 22 -12.52 9.16 -0.67
N LYS A 23 -13.78 9.49 -0.91
CA LYS A 23 -14.59 8.77 -1.91
C LYS A 23 -13.88 8.99 -3.23
N VAL A 24 -12.90 8.14 -3.52
CA VAL A 24 -12.03 8.24 -4.67
C VAL A 24 -12.94 7.96 -5.84
N ASN A 25 -13.19 8.98 -6.67
CA ASN A 25 -13.93 8.77 -7.89
C ASN A 25 -13.07 7.89 -8.82
N PRO A 26 -13.44 6.62 -9.09
CA PRO A 26 -12.56 5.71 -9.81
C PRO A 26 -12.21 6.22 -11.21
N SER A 27 -13.11 6.94 -11.88
CA SER A 27 -12.86 7.47 -13.23
C SER A 27 -11.85 8.60 -13.26
N GLU A 28 -11.75 9.39 -12.19
CA GLU A 28 -10.79 10.49 -12.07
C GLU A 28 -9.43 10.00 -11.58
N TRP A 29 -9.44 9.03 -10.66
CA TRP A 29 -8.25 8.47 -10.04
C TRP A 29 -7.48 7.52 -10.94
N PHE A 30 -8.18 6.64 -11.66
CA PHE A 30 -7.54 5.56 -12.41
C PHE A 30 -6.54 6.04 -13.46
N PRO A 31 -6.79 7.11 -14.25
CA PRO A 31 -5.77 7.63 -15.17
C PRO A 31 -4.49 8.09 -14.46
N VAL A 32 -4.60 8.70 -13.28
CA VAL A 32 -3.44 9.13 -12.49
C VAL A 32 -2.69 7.91 -11.94
N TYR A 33 -3.43 6.90 -11.45
CA TYR A 33 -2.85 5.62 -11.06
C TYR A 33 -2.13 4.90 -12.22
N GLN A 34 -2.68 4.93 -13.44
CA GLN A 34 -2.02 4.38 -14.63
C GLN A 34 -0.72 5.11 -14.93
N SER A 35 -0.66 6.43 -14.80
CA SER A 35 0.59 7.18 -14.97
C SER A 35 1.68 6.77 -13.96
N CYS A 36 1.28 6.40 -12.74
CA CYS A 36 2.20 5.86 -11.73
C CYS A 36 2.73 4.47 -12.13
N ILE A 37 1.87 3.61 -12.70
CA ILE A 37 2.29 2.30 -13.23
C ILE A 37 3.29 2.50 -14.36
N GLN A 38 2.95 3.37 -15.32
CA GLN A 38 3.80 3.66 -16.47
C GLN A 38 5.17 4.17 -16.01
N TYR A 39 5.21 5.16 -15.11
CA TYR A 39 6.46 5.66 -14.55
C TYR A 39 7.26 4.56 -13.85
N PHE A 40 6.61 3.75 -13.03
CA PHE A 40 7.27 2.66 -12.31
C PHE A 40 7.95 1.66 -13.25
N VAL A 41 7.27 1.30 -14.34
CA VAL A 41 7.74 0.31 -15.33
C VAL A 41 8.74 0.93 -16.30
N ASP A 42 8.51 2.11 -16.84
CA ASP A 42 9.37 2.67 -17.88
C ASP A 42 10.60 3.38 -17.31
N VAL A 43 10.54 3.87 -16.07
CA VAL A 43 11.57 4.72 -15.47
C VAL A 43 12.11 4.11 -14.18
N ALA A 44 11.26 3.98 -13.16
CA ALA A 44 11.74 3.75 -11.80
C ALA A 44 12.45 2.40 -11.63
N GLN A 45 11.91 1.30 -12.17
CA GLN A 45 12.51 -0.03 -12.03
C GLN A 45 13.94 -0.12 -12.61
N HIS A 46 14.31 0.76 -13.52
CA HIS A 46 15.64 0.79 -14.12
C HIS A 46 16.63 1.67 -13.35
N ALA A 47 16.17 2.45 -12.37
CA ALA A 47 17.01 3.31 -11.55
C ALA A 47 17.84 2.50 -10.54
N PRO A 48 19.16 2.75 -10.40
CA PRO A 48 20.02 2.01 -9.45
C PRO A 48 19.53 2.07 -8.01
N LYS A 49 18.96 3.22 -7.60
CA LYS A 49 18.41 3.43 -6.26
C LYS A 49 17.22 2.49 -6.00
N VAL A 50 16.29 2.39 -6.95
CA VAL A 50 15.13 1.50 -6.87
C VAL A 50 15.55 0.04 -6.88
N GLN A 51 16.52 -0.35 -7.72
CA GLN A 51 17.07 -1.71 -7.74
C GLN A 51 17.72 -2.09 -6.40
N SER A 52 18.53 -1.18 -5.83
CA SER A 52 19.17 -1.40 -4.53
C SER A 52 18.14 -1.54 -3.41
N LEU A 53 17.08 -0.73 -3.43
CA LEU A 53 15.99 -0.81 -2.47
C LEU A 53 15.22 -2.12 -2.61
N ALA A 54 14.85 -2.50 -3.84
CA ALA A 54 14.12 -3.73 -4.13
C ALA A 54 14.88 -4.97 -3.65
N ALA A 55 16.20 -5.00 -3.88
CA ALA A 55 17.07 -6.04 -3.35
C ALA A 55 17.09 -6.06 -1.80
N LEU A 56 17.20 -4.89 -1.16
CA LEU A 56 17.22 -4.77 0.30
C LEU A 56 15.92 -5.24 0.96
N ILE A 57 14.77 -4.91 0.37
CA ILE A 57 13.44 -5.27 0.91
C ILE A 57 12.92 -6.60 0.35
N ASN A 58 13.76 -7.35 -0.38
CA ASN A 58 13.47 -8.65 -0.99
C ASN A 58 12.17 -8.67 -1.79
N ILE A 59 12.07 -7.79 -2.79
CA ILE A 59 10.98 -7.77 -3.77
C ILE A 59 11.56 -7.67 -5.18
N ARG A 60 10.98 -8.40 -6.13
CA ARG A 60 11.37 -8.39 -7.53
C ARG A 60 10.69 -7.24 -8.24
N LEU A 61 11.46 -6.53 -9.05
CA LEU A 61 10.93 -5.55 -9.99
C LEU A 61 10.26 -6.25 -11.19
N PRO A 62 9.36 -5.58 -11.92
CA PRO A 62 8.64 -6.19 -13.03
C PRO A 62 9.54 -6.86 -14.08
N TYR A 63 10.70 -6.26 -14.41
CA TYR A 63 11.66 -6.85 -15.35
C TYR A 63 12.40 -8.10 -14.81
N GLN A 64 12.36 -8.35 -13.50
CA GLN A 64 13.03 -9.46 -12.83
C GLN A 64 12.15 -10.71 -12.69
N GLN A 65 10.91 -10.66 -13.17
CA GLN A 65 9.98 -11.80 -13.10
C GLN A 65 10.41 -12.93 -14.03
N SER A 66 10.47 -14.16 -13.51
CA SER A 66 11.02 -15.31 -14.23
C SER A 66 10.13 -15.84 -15.37
N LEU A 67 8.82 -15.63 -15.29
CA LEU A 67 7.85 -16.19 -16.25
C LEU A 67 7.39 -15.18 -17.32
N ALA A 68 7.42 -13.90 -16.99
CA ALA A 68 6.96 -12.82 -17.87
C ALA A 68 7.60 -11.49 -17.42
N PRO A 69 8.90 -11.26 -17.70
CA PRO A 69 9.54 -10.00 -17.36
C PRO A 69 8.91 -8.84 -18.15
N ILE A 70 8.64 -7.73 -17.46
CA ILE A 70 7.99 -6.56 -18.04
C ILE A 70 8.99 -5.40 -18.06
N PHE A 71 9.46 -5.06 -19.25
CA PHE A 71 10.45 -3.99 -19.45
C PHE A 71 9.81 -2.63 -19.67
N HIS A 72 8.65 -2.62 -20.32
CA HIS A 72 7.95 -1.41 -20.74
C HIS A 72 6.45 -1.52 -20.48
N TYR A 73 5.81 -0.38 -20.21
CA TYR A 73 4.37 -0.29 -20.08
C TYR A 73 3.71 -0.41 -21.45
N ALA A 74 2.77 -1.35 -21.58
CA ALA A 74 1.93 -1.50 -22.76
C ALA A 74 0.50 -1.08 -22.40
N GLU A 75 0.03 0.01 -23.00
CA GLU A 75 -1.37 0.42 -22.85
C GLU A 75 -2.30 -0.69 -23.40
N PRO A 76 -3.47 -0.92 -22.77
CA PRO A 76 -4.43 -1.93 -23.22
C PRO A 76 -5.19 -1.54 -24.52
N THR A 77 -4.70 -0.56 -25.29
CA THR A 77 -5.37 -0.02 -26.47
C THR A 77 -4.99 -0.78 -27.74
N SER A 78 -6.03 -1.42 -28.29
CA SER A 78 -6.22 -1.92 -29.67
C SER A 78 -5.60 -3.26 -30.09
N ASN A 79 -6.52 -4.17 -30.45
CA ASN A 79 -6.33 -5.39 -31.23
C ASN A 79 -5.45 -5.15 -32.47
N ASN A 80 -4.15 -5.40 -32.37
CA ASN A 80 -3.35 -5.74 -33.54
C ASN A 80 -2.46 -6.94 -33.22
N SER A 81 -2.99 -8.11 -33.61
CA SER A 81 -2.29 -9.37 -33.73
C SER A 81 -1.18 -9.25 -34.78
N SER A 82 0.08 -9.15 -34.35
CA SER A 82 1.26 -9.75 -35.02
C SER A 82 2.59 -9.19 -34.47
N ASN A 83 2.89 -9.41 -33.17
CA ASN A 83 4.24 -9.84 -32.80
C ASN A 83 4.27 -10.42 -31.39
N SER A 84 4.66 -11.68 -31.33
CA SER A 84 4.97 -12.42 -30.11
C SER A 84 6.23 -11.82 -29.49
N GLU A 85 6.12 -11.18 -28.32
CA GLU A 85 7.12 -11.20 -27.21
C GLU A 85 6.77 -10.24 -26.05
N PHE A 86 5.95 -9.20 -26.29
CA PHE A 86 5.51 -8.28 -25.23
C PHE A 86 4.07 -8.58 -24.83
N ARG A 87 3.89 -9.48 -23.85
CA ARG A 87 2.58 -9.66 -23.21
C ARG A 87 2.20 -8.34 -22.53
N SER A 88 1.02 -7.78 -22.83
CA SER A 88 0.39 -6.72 -22.03
C SER A 88 0.08 -7.27 -20.64
N ALA A 89 1.08 -7.26 -19.77
CA ALA A 89 0.94 -7.67 -18.40
C ALA A 89 0.65 -6.44 -17.55
N THR A 90 -0.51 -6.44 -16.90
CA THR A 90 -0.90 -5.41 -15.96
C THR A 90 -0.05 -5.53 -14.70
N VAL A 91 0.85 -4.57 -14.46
CA VAL A 91 1.65 -4.52 -13.24
C VAL A 91 0.78 -4.01 -12.10
N SER A 92 0.67 -4.80 -11.04
CA SER A 92 0.06 -4.35 -9.77
C SER A 92 1.11 -3.64 -8.92
N LEU A 93 0.80 -2.42 -8.45
CA LEU A 93 1.67 -1.67 -7.53
C LEU A 93 1.50 -2.09 -6.06
N ILE A 94 0.43 -2.85 -5.75
CA ILE A 94 0.07 -3.25 -4.37
C ILE A 94 1.21 -4.00 -3.67
N PRO A 95 1.88 -5.01 -4.28
CA PRO A 95 2.96 -5.73 -3.60
C PRO A 95 4.11 -4.80 -3.17
N TYR A 96 4.43 -3.80 -4.00
CA TYR A 96 5.48 -2.82 -3.72
C TYR A 96 5.06 -1.88 -2.58
N ILE A 97 3.84 -1.36 -2.62
CA ILE A 97 3.29 -0.50 -1.55
C ILE A 97 3.30 -1.27 -0.22
N ARG A 98 2.78 -2.49 -0.21
CA ARG A 98 2.77 -3.39 0.97
C ARG A 98 4.17 -3.59 1.52
N ARG A 99 5.15 -3.86 0.64
CA ARG A 99 6.52 -4.08 1.05
C ARG A 99 7.15 -2.83 1.64
N LEU A 100 6.96 -1.66 1.02
CA LEU A 100 7.47 -0.40 1.52
C LEU A 100 6.92 -0.06 2.92
N VAL A 101 5.61 -0.23 3.12
CA VAL A 101 4.95 0.02 4.41
C VAL A 101 5.49 -0.90 5.49
N VAL A 102 5.55 -2.21 5.23
CA VAL A 102 5.93 -3.20 6.23
C VAL A 102 7.42 -3.10 6.65
N THR A 103 8.27 -2.61 5.74
CA THR A 103 9.69 -2.33 6.01
C THR A 103 9.94 -0.88 6.45
N ALA A 104 8.90 -0.06 6.60
CA ALA A 104 8.96 1.37 6.94
C ALA A 104 9.92 2.19 6.05
N THR A 105 9.92 1.89 4.75
CA THR A 105 10.69 2.59 3.71
C THR A 105 9.80 3.46 2.80
N ASP A 106 8.54 3.63 3.15
CA ASP A 106 7.50 4.38 2.44
C ASP A 106 7.56 5.90 2.67
N THR A 107 8.76 6.49 2.65
CA THR A 107 8.92 7.94 2.79
C THR A 107 8.43 8.66 1.52
N PRO A 108 7.98 9.94 1.60
CA PRO A 108 7.54 10.69 0.43
C PRO A 108 8.57 10.69 -0.72
N ALA A 109 9.87 10.78 -0.38
CA ALA A 109 10.95 10.72 -1.35
C ALA A 109 11.07 9.35 -2.05
N ILE A 110 10.88 8.24 -1.33
CA ILE A 110 10.87 6.90 -1.93
C ILE A 110 9.61 6.68 -2.76
N MET A 111 8.46 7.16 -2.28
CA MET A 111 7.19 7.06 -3.01
C MET A 111 7.26 7.82 -4.35
N GLN A 112 7.82 9.04 -4.35
CA GLN A 112 8.04 9.82 -5.58
C GLN A 112 9.06 9.14 -6.50
N GLU A 113 10.15 8.59 -5.96
CA GLU A 113 11.16 7.86 -6.76
C GLU A 113 10.58 6.62 -7.45
N LEU A 114 9.64 5.91 -6.82
CA LEU A 114 9.03 4.72 -7.42
C LEU A 114 7.86 5.05 -8.36
N PHE A 115 7.05 6.05 -8.03
CA PHE A 115 5.73 6.24 -8.65
C PHE A 115 5.56 7.59 -9.35
N GLY A 116 6.59 8.44 -9.36
CA GLY A 116 6.62 9.73 -10.05
C GLY A 116 5.99 10.86 -9.24
N ASP A 117 5.98 12.06 -9.82
CA ASP A 117 5.57 13.29 -9.11
C ASP A 117 4.09 13.27 -8.67
N ASN A 118 3.24 12.59 -9.42
CA ASN A 118 1.81 12.48 -9.14
C ASN A 118 1.44 11.29 -8.24
N TRP A 119 2.43 10.64 -7.59
CA TRP A 119 2.21 9.47 -6.74
C TRP A 119 1.15 9.73 -5.67
N PHE A 120 1.10 10.95 -5.15
CA PHE A 120 0.18 11.32 -4.09
C PHE A 120 -1.28 11.15 -4.48
N ALA A 121 -1.64 11.60 -5.68
CA ALA A 121 -3.00 11.43 -6.21
C ALA A 121 -3.22 10.03 -6.79
N GLY A 122 -2.18 9.38 -7.32
CA GLY A 122 -2.28 8.05 -7.94
C GLY A 122 -2.23 6.89 -6.95
N VAL A 123 -1.15 6.72 -6.20
CA VAL A 123 -1.00 5.60 -5.24
C VAL A 123 -1.30 6.00 -3.79
N GLY A 124 -1.40 7.29 -3.48
CA GLY A 124 -1.64 7.80 -2.13
C GLY A 124 -2.82 7.12 -1.41
N PRO A 125 -4.01 6.98 -2.01
CA PRO A 125 -5.13 6.28 -1.36
C PRO A 125 -4.81 4.83 -0.99
N LEU A 126 -4.08 4.10 -1.84
CA LEU A 126 -3.65 2.73 -1.58
C LEU A 126 -2.60 2.67 -0.47
N HIS A 127 -1.65 3.61 -0.49
CA HIS A 127 -0.61 3.74 0.52
C HIS A 127 -1.18 4.05 1.90
N SER A 128 -2.04 5.07 2.04
CA SER A 128 -2.71 5.41 3.29
C SER A 128 -3.53 4.24 3.84
N GLN A 129 -4.29 3.56 2.98
CA GLN A 129 -5.08 2.40 3.41
C GLN A 129 -4.18 1.23 3.86
N GLU A 130 -3.05 1.01 3.19
CA GLU A 130 -2.13 -0.06 3.56
C GLU A 130 -1.42 0.21 4.90
N ARG A 131 -1.07 1.47 5.20
CA ARG A 131 -0.53 1.86 6.51
C ARG A 131 -1.49 1.54 7.65
N ILE A 132 -2.78 1.79 7.46
CA ILE A 132 -3.83 1.42 8.41
C ILE A 132 -3.97 -0.11 8.54
N ASN A 133 -3.96 -0.82 7.41
CA ASN A 133 -4.03 -2.29 7.40
C ASN A 133 -2.85 -2.92 8.15
N TYR A 134 -1.65 -2.34 8.03
CA TYR A 134 -0.47 -2.81 8.73
C TYR A 134 -0.60 -2.67 10.26
N LEU A 135 -1.06 -1.50 10.72
CA LEU A 135 -1.34 -1.28 12.14
C LEU A 135 -2.39 -2.27 12.68
N PHE A 136 -3.45 -2.49 11.91
CA PHE A 136 -4.49 -3.48 12.24
C PHE A 136 -3.90 -4.89 12.36
N ALA A 137 -3.12 -5.33 11.37
CA ALA A 137 -2.52 -6.66 11.36
C ALA A 137 -1.51 -6.86 12.50
N ALA A 138 -0.71 -5.84 12.81
CA ALA A 138 0.25 -5.87 13.91
C ALA A 138 -0.44 -5.94 15.27
N LYS A 139 -1.52 -5.16 15.46
CA LYS A 139 -2.29 -5.12 16.71
C LYS A 139 -3.08 -6.41 16.97
N SER A 140 -3.68 -6.99 15.93
CA SER A 140 -4.58 -8.13 16.05
C SER A 140 -3.88 -9.49 16.13
N GLY A 141 -2.89 -9.72 15.26
CA GLY A 141 -2.25 -11.02 15.09
C GLY A 141 -0.87 -11.16 15.72
N GLY A 142 -0.26 -10.04 16.11
CA GLY A 142 1.14 -9.98 16.52
C GLY A 142 2.12 -10.15 15.36
N TRP A 143 3.38 -9.74 15.59
CA TRP A 143 4.40 -9.57 14.55
C TRP A 143 4.63 -10.78 13.65
N LEU A 144 4.62 -12.00 14.18
CA LEU A 144 4.87 -13.20 13.37
C LEU A 144 3.77 -13.44 12.34
N LYS A 145 2.50 -13.33 12.73
CA LYS A 145 1.36 -13.46 11.81
C LYS A 145 1.37 -12.30 10.80
N THR A 146 1.66 -11.09 11.27
CA THR A 146 1.81 -9.92 10.39
C THR A 146 2.86 -10.20 9.32
N LYS A 147 4.04 -10.71 9.68
CA LYS A 147 5.08 -11.07 8.69
C LYS A 147 4.53 -11.99 7.61
N THR A 148 3.87 -13.07 8.01
CA THR A 148 3.28 -14.06 7.10
C THR A 148 2.25 -13.43 6.15
N HIS A 149 1.45 -12.47 6.62
CA HIS A 149 0.48 -11.73 5.78
C HIS A 149 1.12 -10.82 4.72
N TYR A 150 2.41 -10.48 4.86
CA TYR A 150 3.13 -9.60 3.93
C TYR A 150 4.20 -10.35 3.10
N ASP A 151 4.43 -11.63 3.38
CA ASP A 151 5.26 -12.49 2.54
C ASP A 151 4.54 -12.71 1.18
N VAL A 152 5.29 -12.59 0.08
CA VAL A 152 4.81 -12.86 -1.28
C VAL A 152 5.39 -14.20 -1.72
N ALA A 153 4.52 -15.17 -1.95
CA ALA A 153 4.94 -16.50 -2.38
C ALA A 153 5.54 -16.46 -3.80
N PRO A 154 6.53 -17.30 -4.12
CA PRO A 154 7.10 -18.35 -3.26
C PRO A 154 8.39 -17.94 -2.51
N TYR A 155 9.07 -16.87 -2.91
CA TYR A 155 10.44 -16.55 -2.43
C TYR A 155 10.60 -15.12 -1.90
N GLU A 156 9.64 -14.25 -2.15
CA GLU A 156 9.69 -12.83 -1.78
C GLU A 156 9.16 -12.65 -0.35
N THR A 157 9.88 -13.22 0.62
CA THR A 157 9.59 -13.04 2.04
C THR A 157 10.02 -11.66 2.53
N VAL A 158 9.26 -11.08 3.45
CA VAL A 158 9.62 -9.85 4.14
C VAL A 158 10.91 -10.08 4.93
N PRO A 159 12.00 -9.34 4.65
CA PRO A 159 13.30 -9.59 5.29
C PRO A 159 13.31 -9.14 6.75
N PHE A 160 12.59 -8.09 7.08
CA PHE A 160 12.42 -7.58 8.44
C PHE A 160 11.13 -6.74 8.54
N LEU A 161 10.53 -6.71 9.72
CA LEU A 161 9.41 -5.82 10.03
C LEU A 161 9.93 -4.57 10.73
N ARG A 162 9.29 -3.43 10.48
CA ARG A 162 9.54 -2.20 11.24
C ARG A 162 8.23 -1.61 11.73
N PRO A 163 8.20 -1.04 12.96
CA PRO A 163 7.10 -0.16 13.35
C PRO A 163 6.89 0.92 12.28
N LEU A 164 5.63 1.30 12.08
CA LEU A 164 5.28 2.33 11.10
C LEU A 164 6.09 3.60 11.39
N ARG A 165 6.69 4.18 10.36
CA ARG A 165 7.48 5.41 10.51
C ARG A 165 6.56 6.62 10.63
N ASP A 166 6.86 7.46 11.61
CA ASP A 166 6.20 8.74 11.87
C ASP A 166 4.66 8.67 11.72
N PRO A 167 3.99 7.71 12.42
CA PRO A 167 2.56 7.52 12.28
C PRO A 167 1.85 8.80 12.75
N GLN A 168 0.99 9.34 11.89
CA GLN A 168 0.20 10.50 12.28
C GLN A 168 -0.85 10.09 13.32
N GLU A 169 -1.21 11.00 14.22
CA GLU A 169 -2.19 10.70 15.27
C GLU A 169 -3.53 10.27 14.67
N GLU A 170 -3.90 10.87 13.54
CA GLU A 170 -5.08 10.53 12.76
C GLU A 170 -5.03 9.09 12.22
N GLU A 171 -3.86 8.60 11.80
CA GLU A 171 -3.69 7.21 11.34
C GLU A 171 -3.89 6.22 12.49
N LEU A 172 -3.36 6.55 13.67
CA LEU A 172 -3.54 5.75 14.87
C LEU A 172 -5.01 5.71 15.30
N ARG A 173 -5.68 6.88 15.36
CA ARG A 173 -7.11 6.97 15.68
C ARG A 173 -7.97 6.22 14.66
N ALA A 174 -7.67 6.32 13.37
CA ALA A 174 -8.40 5.61 12.31
C ALA A 174 -8.20 4.09 12.38
N ALA A 175 -6.99 3.63 12.68
CA ALA A 175 -6.69 2.22 12.91
C ALA A 175 -7.43 1.68 14.14
N ASP A 176 -7.45 2.42 15.25
CA ASP A 176 -8.16 2.06 16.47
C ASP A 176 -9.68 2.05 16.29
N ALA A 177 -10.24 3.02 15.55
CA ALA A 177 -11.66 3.06 15.23
C ALA A 177 -12.08 1.87 14.36
N ARG A 178 -11.31 1.55 13.31
CA ARG A 178 -11.55 0.36 12.47
C ARG A 178 -11.41 -0.93 13.27
N TRP A 179 -10.41 -1.02 14.13
CA TRP A 179 -10.24 -2.15 15.05
C TRP A 179 -11.47 -2.33 15.94
N SER A 180 -11.96 -1.24 16.55
CA SER A 180 -13.14 -1.26 17.42
C SER A 180 -14.42 -1.63 16.66
N GLN A 181 -14.59 -1.12 15.44
CA GLN A 181 -15.72 -1.47 14.57
C GLN A 181 -15.68 -2.95 14.18
N TRP A 182 -14.50 -3.48 13.84
CA TRP A 182 -14.36 -4.88 13.46
C TRP A 182 -14.62 -5.83 14.63
N LEU A 183 -14.12 -5.51 15.83
CA LEU A 183 -14.47 -6.25 17.05
C LEU A 183 -15.97 -6.21 17.33
N ALA A 184 -16.63 -5.06 17.12
CA ALA A 184 -18.08 -4.96 17.24
C ALA A 184 -18.83 -5.79 16.20
N MET A 185 -18.28 -5.95 14.99
CA MET A 185 -18.83 -6.86 13.98
C MET A 185 -18.61 -8.33 14.33
N GLU A 186 -17.48 -8.69 14.92
CA GLU A 186 -17.22 -10.04 15.44
C GLU A 186 -18.23 -10.38 16.56
N ASP A 187 -18.50 -9.44 17.46
CA ASP A 187 -19.55 -9.54 18.50
C ASP A 187 -20.97 -9.72 17.91
N TRP A 188 -21.24 -9.12 16.73
CA TRP A 188 -22.48 -9.34 16.00
C TRP A 188 -22.54 -10.67 15.24
N MET A 189 -21.42 -11.33 14.99
CA MET A 189 -21.41 -12.66 14.35
C MET A 189 -21.33 -13.79 15.37
N VAL A 190 -20.82 -13.51 16.58
CA VAL A 190 -20.56 -14.50 17.62
C VAL A 190 -20.95 -13.91 18.99
N GLY A 191 -22.24 -13.98 19.33
CA GLY A 191 -22.81 -13.44 20.58
C GLY A 191 -24.34 -13.33 20.50
N PRO A 192 -25.03 -12.86 21.57
CA PRO A 192 -26.51 -12.79 21.65
C PRO A 192 -27.21 -11.94 20.58
N ARG A 193 -26.42 -11.26 19.73
CA ARG A 193 -26.86 -10.42 18.61
C ARG A 193 -26.58 -11.07 17.26
N SER A 194 -26.13 -12.33 17.25
CA SER A 194 -25.89 -13.10 16.04
C SER A 194 -27.21 -13.44 15.35
N PRO A 195 -27.35 -13.16 14.03
CA PRO A 195 -28.55 -13.52 13.28
C PRO A 195 -28.73 -15.05 13.14
N PHE A 196 -27.80 -15.85 13.65
CA PHE A 196 -27.78 -17.30 13.51
C PHE A 196 -28.11 -18.07 14.82
N GLU A 197 -28.22 -17.41 15.98
CA GLU A 197 -28.51 -18.09 17.27
C GLU A 197 -29.99 -18.46 17.45
N GLU A 198 -30.93 -17.84 16.73
CA GLU A 198 -32.38 -18.09 16.91
C GLU A 198 -32.91 -19.36 16.20
N MET A 199 -32.06 -20.17 15.57
CA MET A 199 -32.52 -21.25 14.67
C MET A 199 -32.41 -22.69 15.22
N THR A 200 -32.16 -22.88 16.53
CA THR A 200 -32.01 -24.22 17.13
C THR A 200 -33.07 -24.66 18.15
N ASP A 201 -34.07 -23.83 18.46
CA ASP A 201 -35.11 -24.20 19.44
C ASP A 201 -36.51 -24.35 18.80
N ALA A 202 -36.61 -25.19 17.76
CA ALA A 202 -37.89 -25.63 17.22
C ALA A 202 -37.83 -27.11 16.81
N ASP A 203 -37.87 -28.00 17.80
CA ASP A 203 -38.33 -29.39 17.69
C ASP A 203 -39.32 -29.67 18.86
#